data_AF-A0A397A956-F1
#
_entry.id   AF-A0A397A956-F1
#
_cell.length_a   1.000
_cell.length_b   1.000
_cell.length_c   1.000
_cell.angle_alpha   90.00
_cell.angle_beta   90.00
_cell.angle_gamma   90.00
#
_symmetry.space_group_name_H-M   'P 1'
#
loop_
_entity.id
_entity.type
_entity.pdbx_description
1 polymer ?
#
loop_
_entity_poly.entity_id
_entity_poly.type
_entity_poly.pdbx_seq_one_letter_code
_entity_poly.pdbx_strand_id
1 'polypeptide(L)'
;MLTVLDHHHSNSNSSSSSCSSISYPTKNPPSTMASSLKRRRTGDTKSLEALSLTLKMKCLIVEAHMTNMNMDVLERNLESIANELALLYVFGIQEESSCVRFMHSAYDRVNKLMAMKNVDSERRTLPSSPDALWTASKSRALSVHDADVNMTACYEITLDDIATFWKQIQLAKAKATTLWNAENLHDAMPYMRAADTYFKRLHLKCQKLNLDYAMIGARCIVPMAKKAKRVSFADKVEFVGTAQADFDRSPISPTKPTPLEALLLRASREFPMPSF
;
A
#
# COMPACT_ATOMS: atom_id res chain seq x y z
N MET A 1 -3.37 12.40 -61.30
CA MET A 1 -4.69 12.81 -61.81
C MET A 1 -5.29 13.79 -60.82
N LEU A 2 -5.38 15.04 -61.29
CA LEU A 2 -5.98 16.21 -60.62
C LEU A 2 -7.46 16.33 -61.04
N THR A 3 -8.28 16.92 -60.16
CA THR A 3 -9.50 17.74 -60.39
C THR A 3 -10.07 18.00 -58.99
N VAL A 4 -9.96 19.17 -58.34
CA VAL A 4 -10.34 20.55 -58.68
C VAL A 4 -11.80 20.67 -59.09
N LEU A 5 -12.61 21.29 -58.23
CA LEU A 5 -13.69 22.20 -58.61
C LEU A 5 -13.95 23.17 -57.44
N ASP A 6 -13.51 24.42 -57.66
CA ASP A 6 -13.90 25.64 -56.96
C ASP A 6 -15.38 25.98 -57.23
N HIS A 7 -16.01 26.73 -56.31
CA HIS A 7 -16.76 27.95 -56.66
C HIS A 7 -16.98 28.87 -55.44
N HIS A 8 -16.29 30.03 -55.48
CA HIS A 8 -16.75 31.41 -55.23
C HIS A 8 -17.75 31.71 -54.08
N HIS A 9 -17.31 32.41 -53.03
CA HIS A 9 -17.29 33.89 -52.84
C HIS A 9 -18.60 34.49 -52.31
N SER A 10 -18.54 35.09 -51.12
CA SER A 10 -18.95 36.49 -50.88
C SER A 10 -18.42 37.00 -49.54
N ASN A 11 -17.60 38.04 -49.63
CA ASN A 11 -17.06 38.86 -48.55
C ASN A 11 -18.14 39.69 -47.83
N SER A 12 -17.90 40.00 -46.56
CA SER A 12 -17.97 41.40 -46.10
C SER A 12 -17.11 41.62 -44.85
N ASN A 13 -16.15 42.52 -45.02
CA ASN A 13 -15.30 43.15 -44.01
C ASN A 13 -16.13 43.95 -42.99
N SER A 14 -15.60 44.10 -41.78
CA SER A 14 -15.28 45.44 -41.27
C SER A 14 -14.33 45.38 -40.08
N SER A 15 -13.41 46.34 -40.11
CA SER A 15 -12.16 46.42 -39.38
C SER A 15 -12.22 47.50 -38.31
N SER A 16 -11.15 47.55 -37.50
CA SER A 16 -10.67 48.71 -36.71
C SER A 16 -11.37 48.90 -35.36
N SER A 17 -10.72 49.34 -34.27
CA SER A 17 -9.44 50.05 -34.13
C SER A 17 -8.93 49.96 -32.68
N SER A 18 -7.61 50.14 -32.57
CA SER A 18 -6.76 50.14 -31.38
C SER A 18 -6.95 51.38 -30.49
N CYS A 19 -6.62 51.26 -29.20
CA CYS A 19 -5.91 52.35 -28.51
C CYS A 19 -5.12 51.87 -27.28
N SER A 20 -3.84 52.22 -27.28
CA SER A 20 -2.85 52.02 -26.23
C SER A 20 -2.93 53.14 -25.20
N SER A 21 -2.58 52.88 -23.93
CA SER A 21 -2.03 53.92 -23.05
C SER A 21 -1.09 53.31 -22.00
N ILE A 22 0.08 53.94 -21.87
CA ILE A 22 1.18 53.65 -20.94
C ILE A 22 1.24 54.80 -19.93
N SER A 23 1.38 54.51 -18.63
CA SER A 23 2.40 55.09 -17.72
C SER A 23 2.25 54.64 -16.25
N TYR A 24 3.40 54.40 -15.61
CA TYR A 24 3.68 53.85 -14.25
C TYR A 24 3.79 54.96 -13.16
N PRO A 25 4.30 54.74 -11.92
CA PRO A 25 4.28 53.61 -10.97
C PRO A 25 3.85 54.02 -9.52
N THR A 26 3.35 53.08 -8.70
CA THR A 26 3.28 53.27 -7.23
C THR A 26 3.68 52.01 -6.44
N LYS A 27 4.90 52.07 -5.89
CA LYS A 27 5.43 51.53 -4.62
C LYS A 27 4.77 50.25 -4.00
N ASN A 28 5.56 49.17 -3.98
CA ASN A 28 5.43 47.97 -3.10
C ASN A 28 5.42 48.33 -1.60
N PRO A 29 4.81 47.54 -0.66
CA PRO A 29 5.29 46.19 -0.23
C PRO A 29 4.18 45.23 0.33
N PRO A 30 4.47 44.10 1.02
CA PRO A 30 5.50 43.08 0.81
C PRO A 30 4.90 41.71 0.43
N SER A 31 5.70 40.91 -0.28
CA SER A 31 5.49 39.49 -0.52
C SER A 31 5.67 38.67 0.77
N THR A 32 4.65 37.94 1.23
CA THR A 32 4.84 36.74 2.05
C THR A 32 3.62 35.84 1.94
N MET A 33 3.82 34.53 2.08
CA MET A 33 2.86 33.43 1.94
C MET A 33 2.68 32.94 0.50
N ALA A 34 3.80 32.56 -0.12
CA ALA A 34 3.81 31.35 -0.92
C ALA A 34 3.23 30.23 -0.04
N SER A 35 1.97 29.86 -0.27
CA SER A 35 1.39 28.69 0.34
C SER A 35 2.24 27.50 -0.11
N SER A 36 3.14 27.06 0.75
CA SER A 36 3.88 25.83 0.55
C SER A 36 2.84 24.75 0.30
N LEU A 37 2.72 24.31 -0.95
CA LEU A 37 2.04 23.08 -1.32
C LEU A 37 2.81 21.97 -0.61
N LYS A 38 2.45 21.74 0.66
CA LYS A 38 2.91 20.60 1.45
C LYS A 38 2.48 19.40 0.63
N ARG A 39 3.44 18.79 -0.06
CA ARG A 39 3.34 17.48 -0.69
C ARG A 39 2.81 16.52 0.37
N ARG A 40 1.50 16.33 0.38
CA ARG A 40 0.80 15.49 1.35
C ARG A 40 1.38 14.10 1.16
N ARG A 41 2.09 13.58 2.17
CA ARG A 41 2.59 12.20 2.13
C ARG A 41 1.38 11.28 1.99
N THR A 42 1.46 10.37 1.03
CA THR A 42 0.42 9.39 0.65
C THR A 42 0.25 8.30 1.73
N GLY A 43 0.10 8.69 3.00
CA GLY A 43 0.16 7.78 4.14
C GLY A 43 -0.72 8.12 5.34
N ASP A 44 -1.22 9.35 5.48
CA ASP A 44 -2.09 9.71 6.61
C ASP A 44 -3.56 9.50 6.25
N THR A 45 -3.99 8.25 6.13
CA THR A 45 -5.40 7.91 6.06
C THR A 45 -6.01 8.03 7.46
N LYS A 46 -6.87 9.02 7.68
CA LYS A 46 -7.61 9.18 8.96
C LYS A 46 -8.64 8.08 9.23
N SER A 47 -8.86 7.16 8.27
CA SER A 47 -9.81 6.06 8.36
C SER A 47 -9.08 4.71 8.25
N LEU A 48 -9.40 3.77 9.15
CA LEU A 48 -8.91 2.39 9.12
C LEU A 48 -9.38 1.65 7.87
N GLU A 49 -10.58 1.94 7.38
CA GLU A 49 -11.13 1.37 6.14
C GLU A 49 -10.26 1.76 4.94
N ALA A 50 -9.89 3.04 4.83
CA ALA A 50 -9.01 3.53 3.77
C ALA A 50 -7.59 2.95 3.89
N LEU A 51 -7.10 2.74 5.12
CA LEU A 51 -5.83 2.06 5.35
C LEU A 51 -5.89 0.60 4.90
N SER A 52 -6.99 -0.12 5.16
CA SER A 52 -7.18 -1.51 4.72
C SER A 52 -7.15 -1.64 3.20
N LEU A 53 -7.88 -0.77 2.49
CA LEU A 53 -7.80 -0.70 1.03
C LEU A 53 -6.39 -0.40 0.54
N THR A 54 -5.69 0.54 1.20
CA THR A 54 -4.30 0.89 0.86
C THR A 54 -3.35 -0.29 1.03
N LEU A 55 -3.47 -1.06 2.12
CA LEU A 55 -2.67 -2.25 2.37
C LEU A 55 -2.97 -3.37 1.36
N LYS A 56 -4.25 -3.60 1.03
CA LYS A 56 -4.68 -4.54 -0.01
C LYS A 56 -4.05 -4.20 -1.37
N MET A 57 -4.11 -2.92 -1.79
CA MET A 57 -3.46 -2.46 -3.02
C MET A 57 -1.94 -2.61 -2.98
N LYS A 58 -1.29 -2.27 -1.85
CA LYS A 58 0.16 -2.48 -1.67
C LYS A 58 0.53 -3.95 -1.78
N CYS A 59 -0.29 -4.86 -1.22
CA CYS A 59 -0.08 -6.30 -1.32
C CYS A 59 -0.09 -6.77 -2.78
N LEU A 60 -1.06 -6.32 -3.59
CA LEU A 60 -1.11 -6.63 -5.03
C LEU A 60 0.15 -6.15 -5.76
N ILE A 61 0.54 -4.89 -5.55
CA ILE A 61 1.70 -4.30 -6.21
C ILE A 61 2.98 -5.05 -5.84
N VAL A 62 3.17 -5.37 -4.55
CA VAL A 62 4.36 -6.11 -4.09
C VAL A 62 4.38 -7.52 -4.64
N GLU A 63 3.26 -8.25 -4.62
CA GLU A 63 3.18 -9.59 -5.22
C GLU A 63 3.51 -9.56 -6.71
N ALA A 64 2.98 -8.58 -7.45
CA ALA A 64 3.27 -8.38 -8.87
C ALA A 64 4.77 -8.23 -9.14
N HIS A 65 5.45 -7.37 -8.37
CA HIS A 65 6.88 -7.16 -8.52
C HIS A 65 7.71 -8.37 -8.09
N MET A 66 7.41 -8.97 -6.93
CA MET A 66 8.23 -10.03 -6.33
C MET A 66 8.09 -11.39 -7.04
N THR A 67 6.97 -11.64 -7.71
CA THR A 67 6.75 -12.88 -8.47
C THR A 67 7.04 -12.73 -9.96
N ASN A 68 7.72 -11.65 -10.34
CA ASN A 68 8.04 -11.37 -11.73
C ASN A 68 6.78 -11.28 -12.63
N MET A 69 5.66 -10.78 -12.10
CA MET A 69 4.35 -10.70 -12.79
C MET A 69 3.76 -12.09 -13.12
N ASN A 70 3.89 -13.04 -12.18
CA ASN A 70 3.26 -14.34 -12.32
C ASN A 70 1.73 -14.19 -12.23
N MET A 71 1.03 -14.54 -13.30
CA MET A 71 -0.42 -14.37 -13.39
C MET A 71 -1.20 -15.23 -12.40
N ASP A 72 -0.80 -16.49 -12.21
CA ASP A 72 -1.49 -17.40 -11.30
C ASP A 72 -1.43 -16.87 -9.85
N VAL A 73 -0.30 -16.24 -9.48
CA VAL A 73 -0.15 -15.60 -8.17
C VAL A 73 -1.00 -14.33 -8.08
N LEU A 74 -1.03 -13.53 -9.15
CA LEU A 74 -1.83 -12.30 -9.19
C LEU A 74 -3.34 -12.59 -9.11
N GLU A 75 -3.80 -13.60 -9.85
CA GLU A 75 -5.19 -14.06 -9.85
C GLU A 75 -5.60 -14.56 -8.47
N ARG A 76 -4.81 -15.45 -7.87
CA ARG A 76 -5.07 -15.95 -6.50
C ARG A 76 -5.12 -14.81 -5.49
N ASN A 77 -4.23 -13.83 -5.61
CA ASN A 77 -4.19 -12.70 -4.69
C ASN A 77 -5.36 -11.72 -4.91
N LEU A 78 -5.81 -11.53 -6.16
CA LEU A 78 -7.01 -10.76 -6.47
C LEU A 78 -8.26 -11.43 -5.92
N GLU A 79 -8.40 -12.76 -6.08
CA GLU A 79 -9.51 -13.51 -5.49
C GLU A 79 -9.49 -13.45 -3.97
N SER A 80 -8.33 -13.66 -3.34
CA SER A 80 -8.17 -13.50 -1.89
C SER A 80 -8.63 -12.13 -1.42
N ILE A 81 -8.22 -11.05 -2.08
CA ILE A 81 -8.64 -9.69 -1.72
C ILE A 81 -10.13 -9.47 -1.96
N ALA A 82 -10.71 -10.03 -3.03
CA ALA A 82 -12.14 -9.94 -3.29
C ALA A 82 -12.97 -10.63 -2.19
N ASN A 83 -12.54 -11.80 -1.72
CA ASN A 83 -13.14 -12.50 -0.59
C ASN A 83 -13.05 -11.67 0.70
N GLU A 84 -11.88 -11.08 0.98
CA GLU A 84 -11.69 -10.21 2.16
C GLU A 84 -12.59 -8.98 2.11
N LEU A 85 -12.74 -8.35 0.94
CA LEU A 85 -13.65 -7.20 0.77
C LEU A 85 -15.12 -7.61 0.93
N ALA A 86 -15.50 -8.78 0.43
CA ALA A 86 -16.83 -9.33 0.60
C ALA A 86 -17.13 -9.60 2.07
N LEU A 87 -16.18 -10.15 2.83
CA LEU A 87 -16.30 -10.34 4.27
C LEU A 87 -16.47 -8.99 5.00
N LEU A 88 -15.61 -8.01 4.72
CA LEU A 88 -15.73 -6.66 5.31
C LEU A 88 -17.07 -5.98 4.96
N TYR A 89 -17.62 -6.25 3.77
CA TYR A 89 -18.95 -5.80 3.37
C TYR A 89 -20.05 -6.48 4.20
N VAL A 90 -19.99 -7.80 4.41
CA VAL A 90 -20.95 -8.55 5.24
C VAL A 90 -20.97 -8.03 6.68
N PHE A 91 -19.81 -7.68 7.24
CA PHE A 91 -19.72 -7.06 8.57
C PHE A 91 -20.10 -5.56 8.61
N GLY A 92 -20.52 -4.97 7.49
CA GLY A 92 -20.89 -3.56 7.40
C GLY A 92 -19.72 -2.59 7.62
N ILE A 93 -18.48 -3.04 7.40
CA ILE A 93 -17.26 -2.22 7.52
C ILE A 93 -16.99 -1.46 6.23
N GLN A 94 -17.27 -2.07 5.08
CA GLN A 94 -17.07 -1.45 3.76
C GLN A 94 -18.40 -1.36 3.01
N GLU A 95 -18.62 -0.23 2.33
CA GLU A 95 -19.75 -0.09 1.41
C GLU A 95 -19.47 -0.84 0.11
N GLU A 96 -20.53 -1.41 -0.48
CA GLU A 96 -20.44 -2.13 -1.76
C GLU A 96 -19.85 -1.27 -2.89
N SER A 97 -20.25 0.00 -2.96
CA SER A 97 -19.74 0.96 -3.94
C SER A 97 -18.21 1.13 -3.84
N SER A 98 -17.67 1.10 -2.61
CA SER A 98 -16.24 1.21 -2.35
C SER A 98 -15.50 -0.08 -2.68
N CYS A 99 -16.07 -1.24 -2.37
CA CYS A 99 -15.51 -2.54 -2.76
C CYS A 99 -15.43 -2.71 -4.27
N VAL A 100 -16.53 -2.44 -5.00
CA VAL A 100 -16.56 -2.54 -6.48
C VAL A 100 -15.54 -1.60 -7.11
N ARG A 101 -15.54 -0.32 -6.71
CA ARG A 101 -14.57 0.67 -7.21
C ARG A 101 -13.13 0.27 -6.92
N PHE A 102 -12.86 -0.33 -5.75
CA PHE A 102 -11.55 -0.86 -5.43
C PHE A 102 -11.16 -2.00 -6.37
N MET A 103 -12.07 -2.94 -6.64
CA MET A 103 -11.82 -4.06 -7.56
C MET A 103 -11.45 -3.57 -8.96
N HIS A 104 -12.22 -2.63 -9.53
CA HIS A 104 -11.86 -2.00 -10.81
C HIS A 104 -10.49 -1.33 -10.76
N SER A 105 -10.21 -0.57 -9.70
CA SER A 105 -8.90 0.09 -9.52
C SER A 105 -7.74 -0.90 -9.39
N ALA A 106 -7.96 -2.05 -8.75
CA ALA A 106 -6.98 -3.12 -8.59
C ALA A 106 -6.66 -3.78 -9.92
N TYR A 107 -7.69 -4.13 -10.71
CA TYR A 107 -7.54 -4.68 -12.05
C TYR A 107 -6.80 -3.72 -12.98
N ASP A 108 -7.20 -2.45 -13.02
CA ASP A 108 -6.51 -1.41 -13.79
C ASP A 108 -5.03 -1.29 -13.41
N ARG A 109 -4.74 -1.36 -12.11
CA ARG A 109 -3.37 -1.25 -11.61
C ARG A 109 -2.54 -2.46 -12.03
N VAL A 110 -3.08 -3.67 -11.92
CA VAL A 110 -2.40 -4.90 -12.34
C VAL A 110 -2.17 -4.89 -13.85
N ASN A 111 -3.18 -4.57 -14.66
CA ASN A 111 -3.06 -4.47 -16.12
C ASN A 111 -1.97 -3.48 -16.53
N LYS A 112 -1.91 -2.31 -15.88
CA LYS A 112 -0.83 -1.32 -16.11
C LYS A 112 0.55 -1.87 -15.77
N LEU A 113 0.70 -2.60 -14.66
CA LEU A 113 1.97 -3.21 -14.26
C LEU A 113 2.43 -4.29 -15.24
N MET A 114 1.48 -5.09 -15.75
CA MET A 114 1.74 -6.10 -16.77
C MET A 114 2.24 -5.46 -18.08
N ALA A 115 1.53 -4.42 -18.55
CA ALA A 115 1.86 -3.71 -19.77
C ALA A 115 3.26 -3.06 -19.71
N MET A 116 3.65 -2.50 -18.56
CA MET A 116 4.96 -1.85 -18.39
C MET A 116 6.16 -2.79 -18.54
N LYS A 117 5.96 -4.11 -18.42
CA LYS A 117 7.06 -5.08 -18.39
C LYS A 117 7.24 -5.83 -19.71
N ASN A 118 6.53 -5.43 -20.77
CA ASN A 118 6.54 -6.12 -22.07
C ASN A 118 6.33 -7.65 -21.91
N VAL A 119 5.46 -8.06 -20.98
CA VAL A 119 5.04 -9.45 -20.90
C VAL A 119 4.25 -9.74 -22.17
N ASP A 120 4.71 -10.69 -22.98
CA ASP A 120 4.21 -10.99 -24.33
C ASP A 120 2.70 -10.80 -24.49
N SER A 121 2.33 -9.92 -25.42
CA SER A 121 0.96 -9.47 -25.72
C SER A 121 -0.03 -10.58 -26.05
N GLU A 122 0.45 -11.79 -26.35
CA GLU A 122 -0.35 -12.93 -26.79
C GLU A 122 -0.84 -13.83 -25.65
N ARG A 123 -0.34 -13.64 -24.42
CA ARG A 123 -0.82 -14.34 -23.24
C ARG A 123 -1.12 -13.33 -22.13
N ARG A 124 -2.37 -13.36 -21.65
CA ARG A 124 -2.81 -12.96 -20.29
C ARG A 124 -3.47 -11.59 -20.17
N THR A 125 -4.71 -11.52 -20.61
CA THR A 125 -5.73 -10.79 -19.85
C THR A 125 -6.08 -11.62 -18.61
N LEU A 126 -6.29 -10.97 -17.46
CA LEU A 126 -6.93 -11.60 -16.30
C LEU A 126 -8.24 -12.29 -16.77
N PRO A 127 -8.47 -13.57 -16.44
CA PRO A 127 -9.55 -14.37 -17.02
C PRO A 127 -10.93 -13.94 -16.53
N SER A 128 -11.01 -13.38 -15.31
CA SER A 128 -12.25 -12.90 -14.70
C SER A 128 -12.37 -11.39 -14.83
N SER A 129 -13.59 -10.88 -15.07
CA SER A 129 -13.85 -9.45 -14.95
C SER A 129 -13.92 -9.05 -13.46
N PRO A 130 -13.58 -7.79 -13.11
CA PRO A 130 -13.70 -7.30 -11.73
C PRO A 130 -15.11 -7.49 -11.16
N ASP A 131 -16.16 -7.29 -11.97
CA ASP A 131 -17.55 -7.44 -11.54
C ASP A 131 -17.95 -8.89 -11.31
N ALA A 132 -17.48 -9.81 -12.16
CA ALA A 132 -17.73 -11.24 -11.99
C ALA A 132 -17.05 -11.76 -10.71
N LEU A 133 -15.81 -11.36 -10.48
CA LEU A 133 -15.07 -11.75 -9.28
C LEU A 133 -15.71 -11.18 -8.01
N TRP A 134 -16.14 -9.91 -8.03
CA TRP A 134 -16.89 -9.31 -6.91
C TRP A 134 -18.18 -10.07 -6.64
N THR A 135 -18.98 -10.34 -7.67
CA THR A 135 -20.27 -11.03 -7.54
C THR A 135 -20.10 -12.42 -6.93
N ALA A 136 -19.12 -13.19 -7.41
CA ALA A 136 -18.81 -14.51 -6.87
C ALA A 136 -18.38 -14.45 -5.40
N SER A 137 -17.49 -13.51 -5.06
CA SER A 137 -16.97 -13.35 -3.69
C SER A 137 -18.07 -12.88 -2.73
N LYS A 138 -18.91 -11.92 -3.14
CA LYS A 138 -20.06 -11.43 -2.36
C LYS A 138 -21.08 -12.54 -2.12
N SER A 139 -21.42 -13.32 -3.16
CA SER A 139 -22.35 -14.45 -3.03
C SER A 139 -21.83 -15.50 -2.04
N ARG A 140 -20.55 -15.87 -2.15
CA ARG A 140 -19.87 -16.79 -1.23
C ARG A 140 -19.93 -16.29 0.21
N ALA A 141 -19.54 -15.04 0.45
CA ALA A 141 -19.55 -14.44 1.79
C ALA A 141 -20.96 -14.34 2.40
N LEU A 142 -22.00 -14.08 1.60
CA LEU A 142 -23.39 -14.02 2.09
C LEU A 142 -24.01 -15.40 2.35
N SER A 143 -23.48 -16.46 1.74
CA SER A 143 -24.01 -17.81 1.86
C SER A 143 -23.68 -18.49 3.20
N VAL A 144 -22.66 -18.00 3.92
CA VAL A 144 -22.23 -18.54 5.21
C VAL A 144 -22.78 -17.66 6.33
N HIS A 145 -23.76 -18.18 7.07
CA HIS A 145 -24.43 -17.46 8.16
C HIS A 145 -23.61 -17.38 9.46
N ASP A 146 -22.72 -18.34 9.67
CA ASP A 146 -21.82 -18.35 10.83
C ASP A 146 -20.61 -17.43 10.56
N ALA A 147 -20.51 -16.36 11.34
CA ALA A 147 -19.48 -15.33 11.19
C ALA A 147 -18.06 -15.87 11.40
N ASP A 148 -17.86 -16.79 12.34
CA ASP A 148 -16.54 -17.32 12.69
C ASP A 148 -16.08 -18.33 11.62
N VAL A 149 -16.99 -19.17 11.14
CA VAL A 149 -16.72 -20.09 10.01
C VAL A 149 -16.41 -19.30 8.74
N ASN A 150 -17.18 -18.25 8.45
CA ASN A 150 -16.97 -17.39 7.28
C ASN A 150 -15.62 -16.66 7.35
N MET A 151 -15.29 -16.11 8.51
CA MET A 151 -14.00 -15.44 8.75
C MET A 151 -12.82 -16.39 8.60
N THR A 152 -12.90 -17.59 9.19
CA THR A 152 -11.83 -18.59 9.12
C THR A 152 -11.61 -19.05 7.68
N ALA A 153 -12.67 -19.40 6.96
CA ALA A 153 -12.59 -19.81 5.57
C ALA A 153 -12.09 -18.69 4.64
N CYS A 154 -12.46 -17.43 4.91
CA CYS A 154 -12.02 -16.29 4.13
C CYS A 154 -10.51 -16.03 4.24
N TYR A 155 -9.93 -16.22 5.43
CA TYR A 155 -8.53 -15.90 5.70
C TYR A 155 -7.58 -17.09 5.61
N GLU A 156 -8.09 -18.32 5.45
CA GLU A 156 -7.31 -19.56 5.35
C GLU A 156 -6.17 -19.47 4.32
N ILE A 157 -6.47 -19.07 3.09
CA ILE A 157 -5.46 -18.93 2.01
C ILE A 157 -4.37 -17.91 2.40
N THR A 158 -4.76 -16.79 3.03
CA THR A 158 -3.80 -15.76 3.47
C THR A 158 -2.93 -16.29 4.61
N LEU A 159 -3.48 -17.09 5.53
CA LEU A 159 -2.75 -17.73 6.62
C LEU A 159 -1.76 -18.78 6.10
N ASP A 160 -2.16 -19.60 5.14
CA ASP A 160 -1.30 -20.58 4.48
C ASP A 160 -0.12 -19.93 3.76
N ASP A 161 -0.37 -18.81 3.07
CA ASP A 161 0.69 -18.00 2.47
C ASP A 161 1.68 -17.49 3.52
N ILE A 162 1.18 -16.99 4.67
CA ILE A 162 2.02 -16.51 5.78
C ILE A 162 2.89 -17.65 6.32
N ALA A 163 2.32 -18.81 6.59
CA ALA A 163 3.04 -19.99 7.07
C ALA A 163 4.10 -20.45 6.06
N THR A 164 3.75 -20.45 4.77
CA THR A 164 4.66 -20.79 3.68
C THR A 164 5.82 -19.80 3.61
N PHE A 165 5.56 -18.50 3.62
CA PHE A 165 6.62 -17.49 3.58
C PHE A 165 7.52 -17.55 4.80
N TRP A 166 6.97 -17.82 5.99
CA TRP A 166 7.76 -18.02 7.19
C TRP A 166 8.75 -19.17 7.03
N LYS A 167 8.28 -20.34 6.57
CA LYS A 167 9.14 -21.48 6.28
C LYS A 167 10.24 -21.13 5.27
N GLN A 168 9.89 -20.41 4.19
CA GLN A 168 10.87 -19.98 3.19
C GLN A 168 11.90 -18.99 3.73
N ILE A 169 11.51 -18.07 4.62
CA ILE A 169 12.44 -17.17 5.31
C ILE A 169 13.43 -17.97 6.13
N GLN A 170 12.97 -18.96 6.90
CA GLN A 170 13.84 -19.75 7.76
C GLN A 170 14.84 -20.60 6.96
N LEU A 171 14.38 -21.23 5.87
CA LEU A 171 15.26 -21.97 4.97
C LEU A 171 16.32 -21.07 4.32
N ALA A 172 15.90 -19.89 3.84
CA ALA A 172 16.80 -18.93 3.22
C ALA A 172 17.82 -18.37 4.23
N LYS A 173 17.39 -18.05 5.45
CA LYS A 173 18.26 -17.61 6.55
C LYS A 173 19.28 -18.69 6.92
N ALA A 174 18.83 -19.93 7.14
CA ALA A 174 19.72 -21.04 7.49
C ALA A 174 20.82 -21.23 6.44
N LYS A 175 20.44 -21.25 5.14
CA LYS A 175 21.41 -21.38 4.05
C LYS A 175 22.35 -20.19 3.94
N ALA A 176 21.84 -18.97 4.12
CA ALA A 176 22.66 -17.76 4.14
C ALA A 176 23.67 -17.80 5.29
N THR A 177 23.25 -18.22 6.50
CA THR A 177 24.13 -18.34 7.67
C THR A 177 25.23 -19.37 7.44
N THR A 178 24.93 -20.54 6.84
CA THR A 178 25.96 -21.53 6.51
C THR A 178 27.01 -20.96 5.57
N LEU A 179 26.59 -20.25 4.52
CA LEU A 179 27.49 -19.64 3.53
C LEU A 179 28.28 -18.47 4.12
N TRP A 180 27.65 -17.68 4.97
CA TRP A 180 28.28 -16.59 5.70
C TRP A 180 29.40 -17.09 6.61
N ASN A 181 29.13 -18.14 7.39
CA ASN A 181 30.11 -18.73 8.31
C ASN A 181 31.26 -19.43 7.57
N ALA A 182 31.04 -19.83 6.31
CA ALA A 182 32.07 -20.37 5.42
C ALA A 182 32.82 -19.27 4.63
N GLU A 183 32.66 -17.99 5.01
CA GLU A 183 33.25 -16.81 4.36
C GLU A 183 32.86 -16.63 2.88
N ASN A 184 31.87 -17.39 2.39
CA ASN A 184 31.36 -17.28 1.03
C ASN A 184 30.20 -16.27 0.95
N LEU A 185 30.55 -15.00 1.14
CA LEU A 185 29.58 -13.90 1.19
C LEU A 185 28.84 -13.69 -0.13
N HIS A 186 29.52 -13.89 -1.26
CA HIS A 186 28.93 -13.70 -2.59
C HIS A 186 27.75 -14.66 -2.80
N ASP A 187 27.91 -15.93 -2.42
CA ASP A 187 26.86 -16.94 -2.59
C ASP A 187 25.79 -16.87 -1.50
N ALA A 188 26.07 -16.24 -0.36
CA ALA A 188 25.06 -15.96 0.68
C ALA A 188 24.04 -14.89 0.24
N MET A 189 24.47 -13.92 -0.59
CA MET A 189 23.67 -12.74 -0.95
C MET A 189 22.31 -13.07 -1.60
N PRO A 190 22.18 -14.00 -2.56
CA PRO A 190 20.89 -14.40 -3.12
C PRO A 190 19.89 -14.90 -2.05
N TYR A 191 20.36 -15.68 -1.08
CA TYR A 191 19.51 -16.21 0.00
C TYR A 191 19.07 -15.10 0.96
N MET A 192 19.95 -14.15 1.29
CA MET A 192 19.57 -12.98 2.09
C MET A 192 18.53 -12.10 1.38
N ARG A 193 18.66 -11.90 0.06
CA ARG A 193 17.67 -11.16 -0.75
C ARG A 193 16.34 -11.91 -0.85
N ALA A 194 16.38 -13.24 -0.96
CA ALA A 194 15.18 -14.07 -0.93
C ALA A 194 14.45 -13.94 0.43
N ALA A 195 15.19 -14.00 1.53
CA ALA A 195 14.64 -13.80 2.88
C ALA A 195 13.98 -12.41 3.04
N ASP A 196 14.63 -11.31 2.60
CA ASP A 196 14.03 -9.96 2.63
C ASP A 196 12.77 -9.87 1.76
N THR A 197 12.76 -10.54 0.61
CA THR A 197 11.60 -10.61 -0.28
C THR A 197 10.41 -11.31 0.38
N TYR A 198 10.62 -12.51 0.94
CA TYR A 198 9.58 -13.23 1.67
C TYR A 198 9.12 -12.47 2.92
N PHE A 199 10.04 -11.81 3.62
CA PHE A 199 9.70 -11.00 4.79
C PHE A 199 8.77 -9.84 4.43
N LYS A 200 9.03 -9.12 3.32
CA LYS A 200 8.11 -8.04 2.87
C LYS A 200 6.71 -8.55 2.55
N ARG A 201 6.61 -9.70 1.88
CA ARG A 201 5.33 -10.33 1.52
C ARG A 201 4.57 -10.76 2.78
N LEU A 202 5.26 -11.46 3.69
CA LEU A 202 4.72 -11.87 4.99
C LEU A 202 4.25 -10.67 5.80
N HIS A 203 5.10 -9.64 5.95
CA HIS A 203 4.78 -8.47 6.75
C HIS A 203 3.53 -7.73 6.26
N LEU A 204 3.39 -7.56 4.94
CA LEU A 204 2.20 -6.92 4.36
C LEU A 204 0.93 -7.76 4.57
N LYS A 205 1.00 -9.08 4.39
CA LYS A 205 -0.15 -9.97 4.65
C LYS A 205 -0.55 -9.95 6.12
N CYS A 206 0.40 -9.99 7.05
CA CYS A 206 0.11 -9.86 8.48
C CYS A 206 -0.48 -8.50 8.84
N GLN A 207 0.05 -7.39 8.32
CA GLN A 207 -0.50 -6.06 8.57
C GLN A 207 -1.94 -5.92 8.06
N LYS A 208 -2.18 -6.41 6.84
CA LYS A 208 -3.51 -6.43 6.22
C LYS A 208 -4.50 -7.23 7.08
N LEU A 209 -4.12 -8.43 7.48
CA LEU A 209 -4.96 -9.35 8.24
C LEU A 209 -5.24 -8.83 9.65
N ASN A 210 -4.22 -8.34 10.36
CA ASN A 210 -4.38 -7.76 11.69
C ASN A 210 -5.29 -6.54 11.70
N LEU A 211 -5.22 -5.72 10.64
CA LEU A 211 -6.10 -4.57 10.51
C LEU A 211 -7.55 -5.00 10.29
N ASP A 212 -7.79 -6.01 9.44
CA ASP A 212 -9.14 -6.53 9.22
C ASP A 212 -9.71 -7.17 10.49
N TYR A 213 -8.95 -8.02 11.19
CA TYR A 213 -9.37 -8.57 12.48
C TYR A 213 -9.67 -7.48 13.51
N ALA A 214 -8.86 -6.41 13.56
CA ALA A 214 -9.12 -5.29 14.46
C ALA A 214 -10.41 -4.53 14.10
N MET A 215 -10.70 -4.34 12.82
CA MET A 215 -11.94 -3.69 12.36
C MET A 215 -13.16 -4.56 12.62
N ILE A 216 -13.09 -5.86 12.32
CA ILE A 216 -14.16 -6.83 12.60
C ILE A 216 -14.39 -6.92 14.11
N GLY A 217 -13.33 -7.12 14.90
CA GLY A 217 -13.39 -7.14 16.35
C GLY A 217 -13.98 -5.87 16.94
N ALA A 218 -13.62 -4.69 16.42
CA ALA A 218 -14.20 -3.42 16.87
C ALA A 218 -15.68 -3.23 16.50
N ARG A 219 -16.18 -3.91 15.46
CA ARG A 219 -17.62 -3.93 15.12
C ARG A 219 -18.39 -4.98 15.91
N CYS A 220 -17.77 -6.11 16.22
CA CYS A 220 -18.35 -7.17 17.06
C CYS A 220 -18.37 -6.78 18.56
N ILE A 221 -17.42 -5.95 18.99
CA ILE A 221 -17.42 -5.35 20.33
C ILE A 221 -18.28 -4.08 20.25
N VAL A 222 -19.53 -4.15 20.75
CA VAL A 222 -20.31 -2.96 21.11
C VAL A 222 -19.39 -2.03 21.88
N PRO A 223 -19.18 -0.76 21.48
CA PRO A 223 -18.29 0.12 22.20
C PRO A 223 -18.87 0.29 23.60
N MET A 224 -18.27 -0.37 24.60
CA MET A 224 -18.39 0.11 25.97
C MET A 224 -17.97 1.56 25.90
N ALA A 225 -18.92 2.47 26.14
CA ALA A 225 -18.70 3.89 26.20
C ALA A 225 -17.68 4.18 27.32
N LYS A 226 -16.39 4.00 27.02
CA LYS A 226 -15.31 4.47 27.87
C LYS A 226 -15.35 5.98 27.71
N LYS A 227 -16.04 6.63 28.66
CA LYS A 227 -16.02 8.07 28.86
C LYS A 227 -14.59 8.54 28.58
N ALA A 228 -14.42 9.38 27.57
CA ALA A 228 -13.12 9.93 27.21
C ALA A 228 -12.53 10.57 28.47
N LYS A 229 -11.58 9.89 29.11
CA LYS A 229 -10.88 10.42 30.27
C LYS A 229 -9.93 11.46 29.69
N ARG A 230 -10.38 12.72 29.72
CA ARG A 230 -9.63 13.89 29.28
C ARG A 230 -8.27 13.85 29.97
N VAL A 231 -7.22 13.57 29.21
CA VAL A 231 -5.84 13.60 29.70
C VAL A 231 -5.50 15.07 29.88
N SER A 232 -5.44 15.54 31.14
CA SER A 232 -4.87 16.84 31.47
C SER A 232 -3.37 16.66 31.72
N PHE A 233 -2.57 17.63 31.30
CA PHE A 233 -1.20 17.75 31.79
C PHE A 233 -1.24 18.02 33.30
N ALA A 234 -0.26 17.51 34.05
CA ALA A 234 -0.12 17.86 35.46
C ALA A 234 0.13 19.37 35.56
N ASP A 235 -0.60 20.07 36.44
CA ASP A 235 -0.47 21.53 36.64
C ASP A 235 0.92 21.95 37.16
N LYS A 236 1.74 20.99 37.61
CA LYS A 236 3.10 21.23 38.07
C LYS A 236 4.08 20.42 37.23
N VAL A 237 5.08 21.12 36.69
CA VAL A 237 6.24 20.51 36.03
C VAL A 237 7.02 19.73 37.09
N GLU A 238 6.95 18.41 37.04
CA GLU A 238 7.84 17.56 37.82
C GLU A 238 9.21 17.55 37.15
N PHE A 239 10.18 18.20 37.78
CA PHE A 239 11.56 18.27 37.28
C PHE A 239 12.26 16.94 37.55
N VAL A 240 12.22 16.02 36.58
CA VAL A 240 12.92 14.73 36.64
C VAL A 240 14.41 14.96 36.31
N GLY A 241 15.12 15.59 37.25
CA GLY A 241 16.58 15.67 37.28
C GLY A 241 17.22 16.68 36.33
N THR A 242 18.41 17.13 36.74
CA THR A 242 19.30 17.97 35.94
C THR A 242 20.30 17.06 35.22
N ALA A 243 20.39 17.15 33.89
CA ALA A 243 21.32 16.33 33.12
C ALA A 243 22.78 16.69 33.46
N GLN A 244 23.60 15.68 33.77
CA GLN A 244 25.03 15.85 34.09
C GLN A 244 25.80 16.43 32.90
N ALA A 245 26.69 17.38 33.19
CA ALA A 245 27.48 18.11 32.20
C ALA A 245 28.55 17.25 31.49
N ASP A 246 28.86 16.07 32.03
CA ASP A 246 29.98 15.23 31.57
C ASP A 246 29.59 14.26 30.45
N PHE A 247 28.34 14.26 30.00
CA PHE A 247 27.90 13.46 28.86
C PHE A 247 28.07 14.27 27.56
N ASP A 248 29.06 13.88 26.75
CA ASP A 248 29.22 14.35 25.38
C ASP A 248 27.94 14.05 24.57
N ARG A 249 27.25 15.12 24.14
CA ARG A 249 26.08 15.08 23.26
C ARG A 249 26.39 15.60 21.86
N SER A 250 27.65 15.56 21.44
CA SER A 250 27.97 15.74 20.03
C SER A 250 27.07 14.79 19.22
N PRO A 251 26.41 15.28 18.15
CA PRO A 251 25.57 14.44 17.33
C PRO A 251 26.44 13.27 16.84
N ILE A 252 26.18 12.06 17.35
CA ILE A 252 26.74 10.85 16.78
C ILE A 252 26.29 10.89 15.33
N SER A 253 27.18 11.25 14.42
CA SER A 253 26.89 11.30 12.99
C SER A 253 26.77 9.84 12.58
N PRO A 254 25.55 9.26 12.52
CA PRO A 254 25.44 7.86 12.20
C PRO A 254 25.79 7.82 10.71
N THR A 255 26.94 7.25 10.38
CA THR A 255 27.24 6.89 9.00
C THR A 255 26.06 6.08 8.51
N LYS A 256 25.52 6.44 7.33
CA LYS A 256 24.41 5.68 6.75
C LYS A 256 24.83 4.22 6.70
N PRO A 257 24.04 3.29 7.27
CA PRO A 257 24.40 1.88 7.22
C PRO A 257 24.59 1.50 5.75
N THR A 258 25.65 0.76 5.49
CA THR A 258 25.91 0.18 4.17
C THR A 258 24.69 -0.65 3.74
N PRO A 259 24.49 -0.87 2.43
CA PRO A 259 23.39 -1.73 1.96
C PRO A 259 23.37 -3.10 2.64
N LEU A 260 24.55 -3.63 3.01
CA LEU A 260 24.71 -4.89 3.73
C LEU A 260 24.27 -4.77 5.20
N GLU A 261 24.71 -3.74 5.93
CA GLU A 261 24.28 -3.50 7.32
C GLU A 261 22.78 -3.22 7.40
N ALA A 262 22.23 -2.44 6.47
CA ALA A 262 20.81 -2.16 6.39
C ALA A 262 19.99 -3.42 6.03
N LEU A 263 20.57 -4.36 5.28
CA LEU A 263 19.96 -5.66 5.00
C LEU A 263 20.03 -6.57 6.23
N LEU A 264 21.18 -6.62 6.90
CA LEU A 264 21.38 -7.38 8.14
C LEU A 264 20.42 -6.92 9.22
N LEU A 265 20.32 -5.62 9.50
CA LEU A 265 19.39 -5.06 10.49
C LEU A 265 17.91 -5.36 10.17
N ARG A 266 17.55 -5.45 8.89
CA ARG A 266 16.19 -5.83 8.48
C ARG A 266 15.96 -7.34 8.61
N ALA A 267 16.94 -8.14 8.24
CA ALA A 267 16.85 -9.60 8.27
C ALA A 267 16.99 -10.18 9.70
N SER A 268 17.72 -9.51 10.60
CA SER A 268 17.95 -9.93 11.98
C SER A 268 16.83 -9.57 12.94
N ARG A 269 15.84 -8.78 12.53
CA ARG A 269 14.67 -8.48 13.36
C ARG A 269 13.89 -9.76 13.67
N GLU A 270 13.97 -10.19 14.93
CA GLU A 270 13.03 -11.14 15.51
C GLU A 270 11.77 -10.38 15.92
N PHE A 271 10.65 -10.72 15.30
CA PHE A 271 9.35 -10.14 15.63
C PHE A 271 8.57 -11.18 16.44
N PRO A 272 7.91 -10.82 17.55
CA PRO A 272 7.07 -11.75 18.29
C PRO A 272 5.98 -12.27 17.35
N MET A 273 6.06 -13.57 17.05
CA MET A 273 5.11 -14.27 16.19
C MET A 273 3.97 -14.81 17.05
N PRO A 274 2.70 -14.77 16.58
CA PRO A 274 1.64 -15.53 17.21
C PRO A 274 1.99 -17.02 17.18
N SER A 275 1.73 -17.73 18.27
CA SER A 275 1.77 -19.19 18.29
C SER A 275 0.65 -19.72 17.40
N PHE A 276 1.00 -20.47 16.36
CA PHE A 276 0.06 -21.26 15.56
C PHE A 276 -0.29 -22.56 16.29
#